data_AF-A0A7S2S647-F1
#
_entry.id   AF-A0A7S2S647-F1
#
_cell.length_a   1.000
_cell.length_b   1.000
_cell.length_c   1.000
_cell.angle_alpha   90.00
_cell.angle_beta   90.00
_cell.angle_gamma   90.00
#
_symmetry.space_group_name_H-M   'P 1'
#
loop_
_entity.id
_entity.type
_entity.pdbx_description
1 polymer ?
#
loop_
_entity_poly.entity_id
_entity_poly.type
_entity_poly.pdbx_seq_one_letter_code
_entity_poly.pdbx_strand_id
1 'polypeptide(L)'
;DLTSTYFSNGSLMFFLSGSGLGVHTSFARSFSQKSHGKVGAKLSTGNAEFEITSSRILSAHSKGNVTLSFGVSGVRLTIRYDRGGMRYVVPFSLTSGMSVGATVVGGCIPALVNYMFSRVMKPYYERRIARQEFTLAEKLIEARKKAKMQMEIMSKKAELNVKQAKEKYGLVVLRARYGYRLHEECDWRDVQAPSLEKLEKLEASRPRLPSDWDEPEDEEEEEEEAEEEVEEEIQDQQASTLQVYNSHPPNIDVTTQLNFFSKEDSLELHGGKSKAQLLGFYNPCLGKPCVQPELYIRYQLASWVYEITVDDIEPVRLPSHRATLIGNT
;
A
#
# COMPACT_ATOMS: atom_id res chain seq x y z
N ASP A 1 33.58 -31.46 -17.04
CA ASP A 1 34.02 -30.13 -16.61
C ASP A 1 33.53 -29.05 -17.57
N LEU A 2 32.58 -28.22 -17.13
CA LEU A 2 32.16 -27.02 -17.87
C LEU A 2 33.11 -25.88 -17.52
N THR A 3 33.98 -25.47 -18.45
CA THR A 3 34.79 -24.26 -18.30
C THR A 3 33.96 -23.05 -18.73
N SER A 4 33.62 -22.17 -17.77
CA SER A 4 32.95 -20.89 -18.01
C SER A 4 33.93 -19.75 -17.78
N THR A 5 34.18 -18.94 -18.81
CA THR A 5 34.99 -17.71 -18.71
C THR A 5 34.07 -16.51 -18.76
N TYR A 6 34.10 -15.69 -17.71
CA TYR A 6 33.29 -14.48 -17.58
C TYR A 6 34.14 -13.24 -17.93
N PHE A 7 33.58 -12.38 -18.78
CA PHE A 7 34.06 -11.03 -19.07
C PHE A 7 33.06 -10.01 -18.50
N SER A 8 33.47 -8.76 -18.28
CA SER A 8 32.69 -7.75 -17.54
C SER A 8 31.23 -7.55 -18.01
N ASN A 9 30.93 -7.86 -19.27
CA ASN A 9 29.57 -7.80 -19.84
C ASN A 9 29.21 -9.05 -20.68
N GLY A 10 29.95 -10.16 -20.54
CA GLY A 10 29.72 -11.35 -21.34
C GLY A 10 30.16 -12.65 -20.67
N SER A 11 29.55 -13.76 -21.07
CA SER A 11 29.92 -15.10 -20.64
C SER A 11 30.22 -15.96 -21.87
N LEU A 12 31.30 -16.73 -21.81
CA LEU A 12 31.59 -17.78 -22.76
C LEU A 12 31.62 -19.10 -21.99
N MET A 13 30.76 -20.03 -22.37
CA MET A 13 30.59 -21.32 -21.71
C MET A 13 30.76 -22.44 -22.73
N PHE A 14 31.63 -23.40 -22.41
CA PHE A 14 31.71 -24.66 -23.15
C PHE A 14 30.81 -25.70 -22.47
N PHE A 15 29.95 -26.36 -23.23
CA PHE A 15 29.07 -27.43 -22.73
C PHE A 15 29.21 -28.68 -23.60
N LEU A 16 29.16 -29.86 -22.98
CA LEU A 16 29.02 -31.12 -23.72
C LEU A 16 27.52 -31.47 -23.77
N SER A 17 26.97 -31.67 -24.97
CA SER A 17 25.64 -32.23 -25.20
C SER A 17 25.75 -33.64 -25.79
N GLY A 18 24.65 -34.40 -25.82
CA GLY A 18 24.61 -35.75 -26.42
C GLY A 18 25.00 -35.78 -27.91
N SER A 19 25.09 -34.63 -28.57
CA SER A 19 25.52 -34.46 -29.96
C SER A 19 26.98 -34.01 -30.11
N GLY A 20 27.71 -33.69 -29.04
CA GLY A 20 29.12 -33.28 -29.10
C GLY A 20 29.47 -32.07 -28.22
N LEU A 21 30.56 -31.38 -28.58
CA LEU A 21 31.05 -30.19 -27.88
C LEU A 21 30.34 -28.94 -28.40
N GLY A 22 29.85 -28.11 -27.48
CA GLY A 22 29.12 -26.88 -27.77
C GLY A 22 29.72 -25.66 -27.07
N VAL A 23 29.50 -24.50 -27.68
CA VAL A 23 29.93 -23.18 -27.19
C VAL A 23 28.70 -22.29 -27.08
N HIS A 24 28.50 -21.70 -25.90
CA HIS A 24 27.50 -20.66 -25.67
C HIS A 24 28.23 -19.35 -25.37
N THR A 25 28.10 -18.38 -26.27
CA THR A 25 28.53 -17.01 -26.05
C THR A 25 27.32 -16.17 -25.71
N SER A 26 27.43 -15.35 -24.68
CA SER A 26 26.34 -14.43 -24.33
C SER A 26 26.90 -13.10 -23.87
N PHE A 27 26.30 -12.03 -24.31
CA PHE A 27 26.66 -10.65 -24.02
C PHE A 27 25.44 -9.94 -23.46
N ALA A 28 25.54 -9.41 -22.26
CA ALA A 28 24.46 -8.70 -21.58
C ALA A 28 24.83 -7.23 -21.44
N ARG A 29 23.88 -6.35 -21.77
CA ARG A 29 24.02 -4.90 -21.61
C ARG A 29 22.79 -4.34 -20.89
N SER A 30 23.04 -3.58 -19.84
CA SER A 30 22.00 -2.80 -19.18
C SER A 30 21.67 -1.58 -20.05
N PHE A 31 20.40 -1.42 -20.42
CA PHE A 31 19.93 -0.24 -21.16
C PHE A 31 19.32 0.82 -20.22
N SER A 32 18.79 0.39 -19.07
CA SER A 32 18.28 1.25 -17.99
C SER A 32 18.52 0.59 -16.62
N GLN A 33 18.18 1.28 -15.52
CA GLN A 33 18.16 0.68 -14.17
C GLN A 33 17.11 -0.45 -14.03
N LYS A 34 16.08 -0.46 -14.89
CA LYS A 34 15.01 -1.47 -14.87
C LYS A 34 14.98 -2.39 -16.10
N SER A 35 15.75 -2.10 -17.15
CA SER A 35 15.76 -2.89 -18.39
C SER A 35 17.17 -3.35 -18.75
N HIS A 36 17.31 -4.66 -18.97
CA HIS A 36 18.55 -5.27 -19.42
C HIS A 36 18.29 -6.07 -20.69
N GLY A 37 19.18 -5.92 -21.68
CA GLY A 37 19.17 -6.76 -22.86
C GLY A 37 20.31 -7.75 -22.82
N LYS A 38 20.09 -8.93 -23.37
CA LYS A 38 21.12 -9.96 -23.52
C LYS A 38 21.01 -10.55 -24.91
N VAL A 39 22.15 -10.72 -25.57
CA VAL A 39 22.27 -11.36 -26.88
C VAL A 39 23.21 -12.54 -26.70
N GLY A 40 22.88 -13.69 -27.25
CA GLY A 40 23.76 -14.86 -27.19
C GLY A 40 23.71 -15.70 -28.46
N ALA A 41 24.72 -16.52 -28.64
CA ALA A 41 24.80 -17.51 -29.69
C ALA A 41 25.20 -18.85 -29.07
N LYS A 42 24.45 -19.91 -29.40
CA LYS A 42 24.71 -21.30 -29.05
C LYS A 42 25.11 -22.03 -30.31
N LEU A 43 26.33 -22.55 -30.31
CA LEU A 43 26.87 -23.37 -31.37
C LEU A 43 27.11 -24.75 -30.79
N SER A 44 26.57 -25.79 -31.41
CA SER A 44 26.85 -27.18 -31.07
C SER A 44 26.97 -27.98 -32.35
N THR A 45 27.57 -29.17 -32.27
CA THR A 45 27.70 -30.07 -33.43
C THR A 45 26.30 -30.38 -33.98
N GLY A 46 25.95 -29.74 -35.10
CA GLY A 46 24.66 -29.89 -35.80
C GLY A 46 23.56 -28.86 -35.46
N ASN A 47 23.73 -28.00 -34.45
CA ASN A 47 22.73 -26.94 -34.15
C ASN A 47 23.40 -25.59 -33.90
N ALA A 48 22.89 -24.56 -34.57
CA ALA A 48 23.22 -23.17 -34.33
C ALA A 48 21.95 -22.42 -33.95
N GLU A 49 21.95 -21.76 -32.79
CA GLU A 49 20.84 -20.95 -32.29
C GLU A 49 21.35 -19.59 -31.84
N PHE A 50 20.67 -18.53 -32.25
CA PHE A 50 20.88 -17.17 -31.76
C PHE A 50 19.76 -16.83 -30.80
N GLU A 51 20.10 -16.26 -29.65
CA GLU A 51 19.14 -15.82 -28.63
C GLU A 51 19.21 -14.30 -28.44
N ILE A 52 18.04 -13.67 -28.47
CA ILE A 52 17.85 -12.26 -28.11
C ILE A 52 16.90 -12.24 -26.94
N THR A 53 17.37 -11.75 -25.80
CA THR A 53 16.60 -11.63 -24.56
C THR A 53 16.42 -10.17 -24.20
N SER A 54 15.17 -9.77 -23.99
CA SER A 54 14.80 -8.50 -23.37
C SER A 54 14.25 -8.79 -21.97
N SER A 55 14.84 -8.20 -20.95
CA SER A 55 14.43 -8.35 -19.55
C SER A 55 14.05 -7.02 -18.96
N ARG A 56 13.01 -7.02 -18.13
CA ARG A 56 12.55 -5.84 -17.42
C ARG A 56 12.10 -6.20 -16.01
N ILE A 57 12.62 -5.48 -15.03
CA ILE A 57 12.18 -5.54 -13.64
C ILE A 57 10.85 -4.76 -13.57
N LEU A 58 9.77 -5.47 -13.23
CA LEU A 58 8.39 -4.95 -13.23
C LEU A 58 8.02 -4.40 -11.86
N SER A 59 8.41 -5.08 -10.78
CA SER A 59 8.22 -4.67 -9.38
C SER A 59 9.42 -5.12 -8.53
N ALA A 60 9.43 -4.80 -7.23
CA ALA A 60 10.43 -5.26 -6.26
C ALA A 60 10.57 -6.79 -6.27
N HIS A 61 9.47 -7.51 -6.46
CA HIS A 61 9.40 -8.97 -6.43
C HIS A 61 9.02 -9.62 -7.78
N SER A 62 8.97 -8.85 -8.87
CA SER A 62 8.61 -9.38 -10.19
C SER A 62 9.57 -8.99 -11.32
N LYS A 63 10.00 -10.01 -12.09
CA LYS A 63 10.89 -9.85 -13.25
C LYS A 63 10.28 -10.49 -14.48
N GLY A 64 10.16 -9.71 -15.55
CA GLY A 64 9.66 -10.16 -16.85
C GLY A 64 10.81 -10.34 -17.84
N ASN A 65 10.82 -11.46 -18.55
CA ASN A 65 11.88 -11.86 -19.46
C ASN A 65 11.24 -12.38 -20.75
N VAL A 66 11.54 -11.74 -21.89
CA VAL A 66 11.11 -12.20 -23.21
C VAL A 66 12.35 -12.61 -23.98
N THR A 67 12.45 -13.87 -24.38
CA THR A 67 13.57 -14.41 -25.15
C THR A 67 13.10 -14.93 -26.50
N LEU A 68 13.66 -14.40 -27.58
CA LEU A 68 13.51 -14.92 -28.92
C LEU A 68 14.76 -15.73 -29.27
N SER A 69 14.61 -17.03 -29.51
CA SER A 69 15.66 -17.89 -30.02
C SER A 69 15.33 -18.31 -31.46
N PHE A 70 16.23 -18.06 -32.39
CA PHE A 70 16.10 -18.48 -33.79
C PHE A 70 17.33 -19.27 -34.21
N GLY A 71 17.11 -20.43 -34.82
CA GLY A 71 18.19 -21.33 -35.21
C GLY A 71 17.74 -22.40 -36.19
N VAL A 72 18.61 -23.39 -36.39
CA VAL A 72 18.34 -24.55 -37.24
C VAL A 72 17.09 -25.32 -36.77
N SER A 73 16.85 -25.34 -35.45
CA SER A 73 15.69 -25.92 -34.78
C SER A 73 14.39 -25.09 -34.90
N GLY A 74 14.43 -23.95 -35.60
CA GLY A 74 13.30 -23.05 -35.82
C GLY A 74 13.34 -21.79 -34.96
N VAL A 75 12.19 -21.11 -34.86
CA VAL A 75 12.03 -19.88 -34.05
C VAL A 75 11.16 -20.18 -32.84
N ARG A 76 11.66 -19.87 -31.64
CA ARG A 76 10.98 -20.07 -30.36
C ARG A 76 10.97 -18.77 -29.56
N LEU A 77 9.79 -18.37 -29.11
CA LEU A 77 9.58 -17.26 -28.19
C LEU A 77 9.33 -17.82 -26.80
N THR A 78 10.17 -17.46 -25.84
CA THR A 78 10.01 -17.87 -24.44
C THR A 78 9.68 -16.65 -23.60
N ILE A 79 8.48 -16.64 -23.03
CA ILE A 79 8.07 -15.63 -22.05
C ILE A 79 8.31 -16.22 -20.67
N ARG A 80 9.08 -15.53 -19.85
CA ARG A 80 9.39 -15.90 -18.47
C ARG A 80 8.96 -14.80 -17.52
N TYR A 81 8.24 -15.17 -16.48
CA TYR A 81 7.78 -14.29 -15.41
C TYR A 81 8.17 -14.89 -14.07
N ASP A 82 9.00 -14.17 -13.33
CA ASP A 82 9.46 -14.57 -12.00
C ASP A 82 8.69 -13.73 -10.97
N ARG A 83 7.91 -14.36 -10.06
CA ARG A 83 7.17 -13.70 -8.96
C ARG A 83 7.26 -14.55 -7.69
N GLY A 84 7.70 -13.96 -6.58
CA GLY A 84 7.62 -14.57 -5.24
C GLY A 84 8.31 -15.94 -5.12
N GLY A 85 9.45 -16.13 -5.78
CA GLY A 85 10.19 -17.40 -5.81
C GLY A 85 9.71 -18.41 -6.85
N MET A 86 8.51 -18.23 -7.41
CA MET A 86 8.01 -19.04 -8.53
C MET A 86 8.44 -18.47 -9.88
N ARG A 87 8.79 -19.36 -10.81
CA ARG A 87 9.22 -19.01 -12.16
C ARG A 87 8.29 -19.64 -13.19
N TYR A 88 7.47 -18.82 -13.82
CA TYR A 88 6.58 -19.21 -14.90
C TYR A 88 7.33 -19.07 -16.23
N VAL A 89 7.39 -20.14 -17.03
CA VAL A 89 8.03 -20.14 -18.35
C VAL A 89 7.06 -20.70 -19.36
N VAL A 90 6.65 -19.88 -20.32
CA VAL A 90 5.75 -20.27 -21.42
C VAL A 90 6.55 -20.22 -22.73
N PRO A 91 6.97 -21.38 -23.27
CA PRO A 91 7.64 -21.47 -24.55
C PRO A 91 6.63 -21.62 -25.69
N PHE A 92 6.65 -20.68 -26.63
CA PHE A 92 5.92 -20.73 -27.89
C PHE A 92 6.87 -21.09 -29.03
N SER A 93 6.66 -22.24 -29.67
CA SER A 93 7.34 -22.59 -30.92
C SER A 93 6.59 -21.98 -32.10
N LEU A 94 7.16 -20.96 -32.74
CA LEU A 94 6.52 -20.24 -33.86
C LEU A 94 6.63 -21.02 -35.17
N THR A 95 7.72 -21.77 -35.37
CA THR A 95 7.97 -22.54 -36.61
C THR A 95 8.97 -23.66 -36.37
N SER A 96 8.87 -24.73 -37.16
CA SER A 96 9.73 -25.93 -37.10
C SER A 96 10.93 -25.87 -38.07
N GLY A 97 11.28 -24.69 -38.60
CA GLY A 97 12.40 -24.50 -39.52
C GLY A 97 12.83 -23.04 -39.65
N MET A 98 13.89 -22.76 -40.41
CA MET A 98 14.38 -21.39 -40.62
C MET A 98 13.40 -20.62 -41.51
N SER A 99 12.55 -19.78 -40.91
CA SER A 99 11.72 -18.82 -41.65
C SER A 99 12.07 -17.38 -41.28
N VAL A 100 12.39 -16.60 -42.32
CA VAL A 100 12.70 -15.17 -42.19
C VAL A 100 11.49 -14.42 -41.64
N GLY A 101 10.27 -14.78 -42.09
CA GLY A 101 9.03 -14.19 -41.61
C GLY A 101 8.83 -14.33 -40.09
N ALA A 102 9.00 -15.55 -39.53
CA ALA A 102 8.85 -15.76 -38.09
C ALA A 102 9.93 -15.04 -37.27
N THR A 103 11.13 -14.85 -37.83
CA THR A 103 12.23 -14.11 -37.18
C THR A 103 11.91 -12.62 -37.09
N VAL A 104 11.40 -12.02 -38.18
CA VAL A 104 10.99 -10.61 -38.21
C VAL A 104 9.82 -10.38 -37.26
N VAL A 105 8.78 -11.21 -37.33
CA VAL A 105 7.61 -11.10 -36.43
C VAL A 105 8.03 -11.31 -34.98
N GLY A 106 8.82 -12.34 -34.69
CA GLY A 106 9.34 -12.62 -33.35
C GLY A 106 10.19 -11.49 -32.77
N GLY A 107 10.98 -10.81 -33.60
CA GLY A 107 11.79 -9.65 -33.22
C GLY A 107 10.97 -8.42 -32.84
N CYS A 108 9.79 -8.25 -33.44
CA CYS A 108 8.88 -7.14 -33.13
C CYS A 108 8.12 -7.34 -31.80
N ILE A 109 7.92 -8.58 -31.34
CA ILE A 109 7.12 -8.89 -30.14
C ILE A 109 7.65 -8.22 -28.87
N PRO A 110 8.95 -8.25 -28.52
CA PRO A 110 9.45 -7.56 -27.32
C PRO A 110 9.25 -6.04 -27.36
N ALA A 111 9.37 -5.42 -28.54
CA ALA A 111 9.14 -3.99 -28.72
C ALA A 111 7.66 -3.65 -28.55
N LEU A 112 6.76 -4.46 -29.12
CA LEU A 112 5.31 -4.34 -28.98
C LEU A 112 4.88 -4.47 -27.52
N VAL A 113 5.38 -5.49 -26.81
CA VAL A 113 5.08 -5.71 -25.38
C VAL A 113 5.55 -4.53 -24.54
N ASN A 114 6.74 -4.00 -24.81
CA ASN A 114 7.26 -2.83 -24.10
C ASN A 114 6.44 -1.56 -24.37
N TYR A 115 6.03 -1.35 -25.62
CA TYR A 115 5.15 -0.25 -26.02
C TYR A 115 3.80 -0.36 -25.31
N MET A 116 3.14 -1.52 -25.37
CA MET A 116 1.87 -1.79 -24.70
C MET A 116 1.94 -1.58 -23.19
N PHE A 117 3.01 -2.08 -22.55
CA PHE A 117 3.20 -1.88 -21.11
C PHE A 117 3.34 -0.40 -20.75
N SER A 118 4.11 0.36 -21.54
CA SER A 118 4.34 1.79 -21.29
C SER A 118 3.11 2.67 -21.57
N ARG A 119 2.31 2.34 -22.59
CA ARG A 119 1.18 3.16 -23.05
C ARG A 119 -0.15 2.78 -22.44
N VAL A 120 -0.35 1.51 -22.08
CA VAL A 120 -1.66 1.00 -21.62
C VAL A 120 -1.61 0.60 -20.14
N MET A 121 -0.64 -0.23 -19.74
CA MET A 121 -0.60 -0.76 -18.37
C MET A 121 -0.14 0.27 -17.34
N LYS A 122 0.88 1.07 -17.66
CA LYS A 122 1.39 2.11 -16.77
C LYS A 122 0.30 3.12 -16.33
N PRO A 123 -0.46 3.77 -17.24
CA PRO A 123 -1.50 4.69 -16.81
C PRO A 123 -2.66 3.98 -16.10
N TYR A 124 -2.95 2.72 -16.43
CA TYR A 124 -3.97 1.95 -15.72
C TYR A 124 -3.60 1.71 -14.25
N TYR A 125 -2.35 1.32 -13.99
CA TYR A 125 -1.87 1.09 -12.63
C TYR A 125 -1.80 2.39 -11.81
N GLU A 126 -1.28 3.46 -12.38
CA GLU A 126 -1.22 4.77 -11.73
C GLU A 126 -2.63 5.31 -11.41
N ARG A 127 -3.62 5.03 -12.27
CA ARG A 127 -5.04 5.37 -12.02
C ARG A 127 -5.65 4.56 -10.88
N ARG A 128 -5.38 3.24 -10.82
CA ARG A 128 -5.90 2.40 -9.73
C ARG A 128 -5.40 2.87 -8.37
N ILE A 129 -4.11 3.17 -8.27
CA ILE A 129 -3.53 3.73 -7.04
C ILE A 129 -4.17 5.08 -6.71
N ALA A 130 -4.28 5.99 -7.69
CA ALA A 130 -4.86 7.31 -7.45
C ALA A 130 -6.32 7.24 -6.95
N ARG A 131 -7.13 6.31 -7.49
CA ARG A 131 -8.50 6.08 -7.02
C ARG A 131 -8.53 5.60 -5.57
N GLN A 132 -7.70 4.62 -5.23
CA GLN A 132 -7.59 4.10 -3.86
C GLN A 132 -7.18 5.22 -2.89
N GLU A 133 -6.25 6.08 -3.28
CA GLU A 133 -5.86 7.22 -2.45
C GLU A 133 -6.99 8.23 -2.25
N PHE A 134 -7.77 8.47 -3.31
CA PHE A 134 -8.89 9.39 -3.23
C PHE A 134 -10.00 8.89 -2.32
N THR A 135 -10.43 7.64 -2.52
CA THR A 135 -11.49 7.02 -1.72
C THR A 135 -11.09 6.96 -0.25
N LEU A 136 -9.84 6.58 0.06
CA LEU A 136 -9.32 6.59 1.42
C LEU A 136 -9.30 8.01 2.02
N ALA A 137 -8.88 9.01 1.25
CA ALA A 137 -8.86 10.40 1.71
C ALA A 137 -10.26 10.95 1.97
N GLU A 138 -11.23 10.59 1.13
CA GLU A 138 -12.64 10.99 1.27
C GLU A 138 -13.26 10.36 2.53
N LYS A 139 -13.10 9.04 2.71
CA LYS A 139 -13.54 8.33 3.93
C LYS A 139 -12.96 8.97 5.19
N LEU A 140 -11.69 9.34 5.16
CA LEU A 140 -11.03 10.04 6.29
C LEU A 140 -11.64 11.41 6.60
N ILE A 141 -11.92 12.21 5.57
CA ILE A 141 -12.54 13.53 5.73
C ILE A 141 -13.96 13.38 6.28
N GLU A 142 -14.71 12.41 5.77
CA GLU A 142 -16.05 12.11 6.24
C GLU A 142 -16.05 11.66 7.70
N ALA A 143 -15.17 10.71 8.07
CA ALA A 143 -15.00 10.27 9.45
C ALA A 143 -14.64 11.43 10.38
N ARG A 144 -13.75 12.34 9.97
CA ARG A 144 -13.40 13.54 10.74
C ARG A 144 -14.59 14.49 10.90
N LYS A 145 -15.39 14.71 9.85
CA LYS A 145 -16.61 15.54 9.91
C LYS A 145 -17.63 14.93 10.87
N LYS A 146 -17.91 13.63 10.75
CA LYS A 146 -18.80 12.86 11.64
C LYS A 146 -18.34 12.98 13.10
N ALA A 147 -17.04 12.79 13.36
CA ALA A 147 -16.47 12.96 14.68
C ALA A 147 -16.67 14.39 15.20
N LYS A 148 -16.30 15.43 14.45
CA LYS A 148 -16.43 16.85 14.84
C LYS A 148 -17.86 17.20 15.26
N MET A 149 -18.87 16.75 14.49
CA MET A 149 -20.29 16.94 14.83
C MET A 149 -20.65 16.27 16.16
N GLN A 150 -20.22 15.02 16.37
CA GLN A 150 -20.45 14.30 17.62
C GLN A 150 -19.78 15.00 18.82
N MET A 151 -18.54 15.48 18.65
CA MET A 151 -17.84 16.24 19.69
C MET A 151 -18.60 17.50 20.10
N GLU A 152 -19.16 18.22 19.13
CA GLU A 152 -19.92 19.44 19.37
C GLU A 152 -21.19 19.14 20.19
N ILE A 153 -21.90 18.06 19.86
CA ILE A 153 -23.08 17.60 20.61
C ILE A 153 -22.71 17.21 22.05
N MET A 154 -21.55 16.58 22.25
CA MET A 154 -21.10 16.10 23.57
C MET A 154 -20.60 17.22 24.49
N SER A 155 -20.15 18.35 23.93
CA SER A 155 -19.46 19.44 24.65
C SER A 155 -20.21 19.92 25.89
N LYS A 156 -21.50 20.27 25.75
CA LYS A 156 -22.32 20.79 26.84
C LYS A 156 -22.47 19.78 27.98
N LYS A 157 -22.67 18.50 27.65
CA LYS A 157 -22.84 17.45 28.66
C LYS A 157 -21.51 17.12 29.34
N ALA A 158 -20.41 17.13 28.59
CA ALA A 158 -19.06 16.97 29.15
C ALA A 158 -18.73 18.08 30.15
N GLU A 159 -19.04 19.35 29.85
CA GLU A 159 -18.83 20.46 30.78
C GLU A 159 -19.60 20.30 32.10
N LEU A 160 -20.85 19.81 32.01
CA LEU A 160 -21.66 19.52 33.19
C LEU A 160 -21.07 18.38 34.02
N ASN A 161 -20.64 17.29 33.36
CA ASN A 161 -20.00 16.17 34.02
C ASN A 161 -18.70 16.61 34.72
N VAL A 162 -17.90 17.46 34.08
CA VAL A 162 -16.68 18.02 34.66
C VAL A 162 -16.98 18.88 35.89
N LYS A 163 -18.01 19.72 35.84
CA LYS A 163 -18.42 20.53 37.01
C LYS A 163 -18.83 19.65 38.19
N GLN A 164 -19.66 18.64 37.93
CA GLN A 164 -20.11 17.69 38.95
C GLN A 164 -18.95 16.88 39.54
N ALA A 165 -18.03 16.39 38.70
CA ALA A 165 -16.84 15.69 39.15
C ALA A 165 -15.94 16.60 40.01
N LYS A 166 -15.75 17.87 39.63
CA LYS A 166 -14.97 18.83 40.44
C LYS A 166 -15.59 19.10 41.81
N GLU A 167 -16.90 19.28 41.90
CA GLU A 167 -17.59 19.51 43.18
C GLU A 167 -17.43 18.33 44.15
N LYS A 168 -17.34 17.11 43.61
CA LYS A 168 -17.21 15.86 44.37
C LYS A 168 -15.76 15.40 44.57
N TYR A 169 -14.77 16.15 44.10
CA TYR A 169 -13.35 15.73 44.05
C TYR A 169 -13.13 14.42 43.27
N GLY A 170 -14.00 14.16 42.29
CA GLY A 170 -13.97 13.00 41.41
C GLY A 170 -12.95 13.09 40.28
N LEU A 171 -13.12 12.25 39.28
CA LEU A 171 -12.19 12.11 38.16
C LEU A 171 -12.50 13.14 37.06
N VAL A 172 -11.49 13.93 36.69
CA VAL A 172 -11.58 14.92 35.61
C VAL A 172 -10.46 14.68 34.61
N VAL A 173 -10.80 14.48 33.33
CA VAL A 173 -9.80 14.34 32.28
C VAL A 173 -9.31 15.74 31.89
N LEU A 174 -8.02 16.00 32.09
CA LEU A 174 -7.40 17.29 31.79
C LEU A 174 -6.96 17.38 30.33
N ARG A 175 -6.42 16.29 29.79
CA ARG A 175 -5.94 16.22 28.40
C ARG A 175 -5.96 14.79 27.93
N ALA A 176 -6.56 14.52 26.78
CA ALA A 176 -6.53 13.21 26.15
C ALA A 176 -6.31 13.32 24.65
N ARG A 177 -5.52 12.41 24.10
CA ARG A 177 -5.14 12.43 22.69
C ARG A 177 -5.14 11.04 22.11
N TYR A 178 -5.69 10.91 20.92
CA TYR A 178 -5.78 9.66 20.20
C TYR A 178 -5.07 9.75 18.85
N GLY A 179 -4.24 8.76 18.50
CA GLY A 179 -3.50 8.71 17.24
C GLY A 179 -2.03 8.39 17.43
N TYR A 180 -1.15 8.99 16.62
CA TYR A 180 0.29 8.84 16.73
C TYR A 180 0.96 10.17 17.10
N ARG A 181 2.21 10.13 17.61
CA ARG A 181 2.93 11.32 18.13
C ARG A 181 2.10 12.12 19.15
N LEU A 182 1.66 11.45 20.21
CA LEU A 182 0.75 12.00 21.23
C LEU A 182 1.29 13.25 21.95
N HIS A 183 2.61 13.50 21.90
CA HIS A 183 3.22 14.69 22.49
C HIS A 183 2.93 15.98 21.69
N GLU A 184 2.70 15.90 20.38
CA GLU A 184 2.43 17.06 19.52
C GLU A 184 1.00 17.59 19.73
N GLU A 185 0.81 18.91 19.70
CA GLU A 185 -0.52 19.50 19.81
C GLU A 185 -1.40 19.18 18.61
N CYS A 186 -2.63 18.73 18.89
CA CYS A 186 -3.59 18.37 17.88
C CYS A 186 -4.05 19.63 17.14
N ASP A 187 -4.02 19.57 15.82
CA ASP A 187 -4.50 20.64 14.97
C ASP A 187 -5.90 20.31 14.44
N TRP A 188 -6.91 20.99 14.98
CA TRP A 188 -8.30 20.86 14.51
C TRP A 188 -8.57 21.67 13.25
N ARG A 189 -7.55 22.26 12.60
CA ARG A 189 -7.70 22.91 11.28
C ARG A 189 -8.44 22.01 10.29
N ASP A 190 -9.29 22.62 9.47
CA ASP A 190 -10.01 21.88 8.45
C ASP A 190 -9.00 21.34 7.43
N VAL A 191 -9.01 20.02 7.24
CA VAL A 191 -8.14 19.39 6.25
C VAL A 191 -8.75 19.65 4.88
N GLN A 192 -7.97 20.26 3.99
CA GLN A 192 -8.40 20.46 2.61
C GLN A 192 -8.56 19.09 1.95
N ALA A 193 -9.72 18.88 1.31
CA ALA A 193 -9.91 17.72 0.48
C ALA A 193 -8.82 17.67 -0.60
N PRO A 194 -8.30 16.47 -0.93
CA PRO A 194 -7.37 16.36 -2.05
C PRO A 194 -8.00 16.97 -3.30
N SER A 195 -7.22 17.73 -4.06
CA SER A 195 -7.71 18.40 -5.26
C SER A 195 -8.27 17.37 -6.26
N LEU A 196 -9.60 17.34 -6.40
CA LEU A 196 -10.33 16.54 -7.40
C LEU A 196 -9.77 16.73 -8.80
N GLU A 197 -9.22 17.90 -9.10
CA GLU A 197 -8.58 18.21 -10.37
C GLU A 197 -7.55 17.18 -10.84
N LYS A 198 -6.75 16.60 -9.92
CA LYS A 198 -5.70 15.64 -10.30
C LYS A 198 -6.32 14.33 -10.78
N LEU A 199 -7.42 13.91 -10.14
CA LEU A 199 -8.16 12.70 -10.51
C LEU A 199 -9.02 12.94 -11.73
N GLU A 200 -9.75 14.05 -11.79
CA GLU A 200 -10.51 14.46 -12.97
C GLU A 200 -9.62 14.53 -14.22
N LYS A 201 -8.39 15.07 -14.12
CA LYS A 201 -7.43 15.07 -15.25
C LYS A 201 -6.99 13.64 -15.63
N LEU A 202 -6.84 12.74 -14.65
CA LEU A 202 -6.50 11.33 -14.90
C LEU A 202 -7.67 10.52 -15.46
N GLU A 203 -8.90 10.87 -15.10
CA GLU A 203 -10.14 10.22 -15.54
C GLU A 203 -10.67 10.76 -16.87
N ALA A 204 -10.59 12.07 -17.12
CA ALA A 204 -10.95 12.68 -18.40
C ALA A 204 -10.07 12.20 -19.56
N SER A 205 -8.88 11.66 -19.26
CA SER A 205 -7.99 11.03 -20.24
C SER A 205 -8.25 9.52 -20.43
N ARG A 206 -9.31 8.95 -19.82
CA ARG A 206 -9.67 7.52 -19.91
C ARG A 206 -10.63 7.28 -21.09
N PRO A 207 -10.38 6.26 -21.94
CA PRO A 207 -11.40 5.77 -22.85
C PRO A 207 -12.51 5.08 -22.04
N ARG A 208 -13.78 5.47 -22.27
CA ARG A 208 -14.95 4.89 -21.59
C ARG A 208 -14.97 3.36 -21.77
N LEU A 209 -15.16 2.63 -20.67
CA LEU A 209 -15.28 1.18 -20.67
C LEU A 209 -16.77 0.79 -20.62
N PRO A 210 -17.15 -0.40 -21.13
CA PRO A 210 -18.52 -0.93 -20.99
C PRO A 210 -18.99 -1.16 -19.55
N SER A 211 -18.10 -1.08 -18.56
CA SER A 211 -18.47 -1.10 -17.13
C SER A 211 -18.88 0.27 -16.59
N ASP A 212 -18.78 1.33 -17.40
CA ASP A 212 -19.16 2.71 -17.02
C ASP A 212 -20.60 3.02 -17.50
N TRP A 213 -21.40 2.01 -17.90
CA TRP A 213 -22.84 2.15 -18.12
C TRP A 213 -23.52 2.02 -16.76
N ASP A 214 -24.26 3.05 -16.35
CA ASP A 214 -24.83 3.19 -15.00
C ASP A 214 -25.53 1.90 -14.52
N GLU A 215 -24.94 1.24 -13.51
CA GLU A 215 -25.64 0.24 -12.69
C GLU A 215 -26.61 0.98 -11.74
N PRO A 216 -27.84 0.49 -11.55
CA PRO A 216 -28.86 1.17 -10.75
C PRO A 216 -28.47 1.26 -9.26
N GLU A 217 -28.84 2.39 -8.64
CA GLU A 217 -28.43 2.89 -7.32
C GLU A 217 -28.98 2.10 -6.10
N ASP A 218 -29.34 0.82 -6.23
CA ASP A 218 -30.06 0.09 -5.18
C ASP A 218 -29.29 -1.16 -4.67
N GLU A 219 -28.04 -1.01 -4.21
CA GLU A 219 -27.31 -2.04 -3.45
C GLU A 219 -26.50 -1.40 -2.30
N GLU A 220 -27.18 -0.72 -1.36
CA GLU A 220 -26.54 -0.06 -0.19
C GLU A 220 -26.33 -1.02 1.02
N GLU A 221 -26.77 -2.28 0.98
CA GLU A 221 -26.76 -3.16 2.16
C GLU A 221 -25.61 -4.19 2.23
N GLU A 222 -24.77 -4.33 1.20
CA GLU A 222 -23.63 -5.27 1.20
C GLU A 222 -22.25 -4.60 1.47
N GLU A 223 -22.20 -3.28 1.65
CA GLU A 223 -20.92 -2.55 1.79
C GLU A 223 -20.27 -2.69 3.18
N GLU A 224 -21.02 -2.90 4.27
CA GLU A 224 -20.45 -2.94 5.63
C GLU A 224 -19.58 -4.19 5.90
N GLU A 225 -19.91 -5.35 5.32
CA GLU A 225 -19.10 -6.58 5.47
C GLU A 225 -17.85 -6.57 4.57
N ALA A 226 -17.90 -5.86 3.43
CA ALA A 226 -16.75 -5.67 2.55
C ALA A 226 -15.72 -4.67 3.12
N GLU A 227 -16.12 -3.75 4.00
CA GLU A 227 -15.21 -2.80 4.64
C GLU A 227 -14.21 -3.48 5.59
N GLU A 228 -14.59 -4.57 6.27
CA GLU A 228 -13.67 -5.34 7.14
C GLU A 228 -12.65 -6.15 6.31
N GLU A 229 -13.03 -6.68 5.14
CA GLU A 229 -12.09 -7.41 4.26
C GLU A 229 -11.09 -6.49 3.53
N VAL A 230 -11.50 -5.26 3.21
CA VAL A 230 -10.62 -4.27 2.55
C VAL A 230 -9.53 -3.74 3.50
N GLU A 231 -9.75 -3.75 4.81
CA GLU A 231 -8.71 -3.36 5.80
C GLU A 231 -7.53 -4.35 5.83
N GLU A 232 -7.75 -5.64 5.58
CA GLU A 232 -6.67 -6.65 5.59
C GLU A 232 -5.81 -6.65 4.30
N GLU A 233 -6.35 -6.23 3.15
CA GLU A 233 -5.62 -6.28 1.86
C GLU A 233 -4.63 -5.12 1.61
N ILE A 234 -4.57 -4.09 2.47
CA ILE A 234 -3.76 -2.86 2.23
C ILE A 234 -2.24 -3.06 2.49
N GLN A 235 -1.78 -4.27 2.79
CA GLN A 235 -0.38 -4.49 3.21
C GLN A 235 0.72 -4.23 2.16
N ASP A 236 0.41 -4.04 0.88
CA ASP A 236 1.43 -4.02 -0.19
C ASP A 236 1.61 -2.71 -1.00
N GLN A 237 1.12 -1.55 -0.52
CA GLN A 237 1.26 -0.28 -1.26
C GLN A 237 1.81 0.88 -0.40
N GLN A 238 3.13 0.93 -0.24
CA GLN A 238 3.79 1.79 0.75
C GLN A 238 4.33 3.15 0.23
N ALA A 239 4.27 3.47 -1.06
CA ALA A 239 4.98 4.65 -1.58
C ALA A 239 4.10 5.89 -1.83
N SER A 240 2.84 5.70 -2.19
CA SER A 240 1.99 6.77 -2.70
C SER A 240 0.99 7.26 -1.62
N THR A 241 0.52 6.33 -0.79
CA THR A 241 -0.25 6.52 0.44
C THR A 241 0.36 7.60 1.34
N LEU A 242 1.69 7.62 1.52
CA LEU A 242 2.41 8.54 2.43
C LEU A 242 2.18 10.04 2.16
N GLN A 243 1.87 10.47 0.93
CA GLN A 243 1.75 11.90 0.63
C GLN A 243 0.46 12.52 1.18
N VAL A 244 -0.66 11.78 1.15
CA VAL A 244 -1.95 12.23 1.71
C VAL A 244 -1.86 12.38 3.23
N TYR A 245 -1.13 11.52 3.92
CA TYR A 245 -1.01 11.58 5.39
C TYR A 245 -0.11 12.69 5.93
N ASN A 246 0.64 13.41 5.08
CA ASN A 246 1.40 14.57 5.54
C ASN A 246 0.53 15.81 5.74
N SER A 247 -0.69 15.84 5.17
CA SER A 247 -1.64 16.95 5.37
C SER A 247 -2.61 16.73 6.54
N HIS A 248 -2.86 15.48 6.94
CA HIS A 248 -3.70 15.17 8.09
C HIS A 248 -2.92 15.27 9.41
N PRO A 249 -3.53 15.80 10.49
CA PRO A 249 -2.87 15.88 11.77
C PRO A 249 -2.59 14.47 12.33
N PRO A 250 -1.48 14.31 13.06
CA PRO A 250 -1.06 12.99 13.53
C PRO A 250 -1.94 12.43 14.67
N ASN A 251 -2.63 13.32 15.38
CA ASN A 251 -3.45 12.98 16.52
C ASN A 251 -4.69 13.88 16.61
N ILE A 252 -5.59 13.50 17.50
CA ILE A 252 -6.89 14.11 17.73
C ILE A 252 -7.03 14.39 19.22
N ASP A 253 -7.52 15.57 19.59
CA ASP A 253 -7.85 15.87 20.98
C ASP A 253 -9.21 15.25 21.32
N VAL A 254 -9.20 14.31 22.25
CA VAL A 254 -10.37 13.54 22.68
C VAL A 254 -10.79 13.84 24.13
N THR A 255 -10.31 14.95 24.69
CA THR A 255 -10.53 15.33 26.10
C THR A 255 -12.01 15.48 26.44
N THR A 256 -12.77 16.15 25.56
CA THR A 256 -14.21 16.38 25.77
C THR A 256 -15.00 15.07 25.76
N GLN A 257 -14.61 14.13 24.89
CA GLN A 257 -15.29 12.85 24.71
C GLN A 257 -15.05 11.96 25.92
N LEU A 258 -13.81 11.91 26.43
CA LEU A 258 -13.54 11.16 27.66
C LEU A 258 -14.25 11.74 28.88
N ASN A 259 -14.36 13.07 28.99
CA ASN A 259 -15.16 13.71 30.04
C ASN A 259 -16.68 13.47 29.89
N PHE A 260 -17.15 13.24 28.66
CA PHE A 260 -18.52 12.81 28.42
C PHE A 260 -18.75 11.36 28.90
N PHE A 261 -17.80 10.46 28.64
CA PHE A 261 -17.87 9.05 29.06
C PHE A 261 -17.57 8.83 30.55
N SER A 262 -16.82 9.73 31.19
CA SER A 262 -16.48 9.61 32.60
C SER A 262 -17.73 9.75 33.47
N LYS A 263 -17.88 8.80 34.39
CA LYS A 263 -18.79 8.90 35.54
C LYS A 263 -18.01 9.53 36.69
N GLU A 264 -18.72 10.14 37.63
CA GLU A 264 -18.19 11.02 38.70
C GLU A 264 -16.77 10.66 39.19
N ASP A 265 -16.52 9.39 39.53
CA ASP A 265 -15.23 8.92 40.06
C ASP A 265 -14.48 7.92 39.17
N SER A 266 -15.05 7.50 38.03
CA SER A 266 -14.44 6.46 37.19
C SER A 266 -14.72 6.65 35.70
N LEU A 267 -13.73 6.30 34.88
CA LEU A 267 -13.86 6.22 33.43
C LEU A 267 -13.63 4.77 33.00
N GLU A 268 -14.58 4.17 32.30
CA GLU A 268 -14.44 2.83 31.76
C GLU A 268 -14.60 2.84 30.24
N LEU A 269 -13.56 2.42 29.54
CA LEU A 269 -13.55 2.15 28.10
C LEU A 269 -13.40 0.64 27.91
N HIS A 270 -14.38 0.04 27.25
CA HIS A 270 -14.39 -1.39 26.96
C HIS A 270 -13.37 -1.68 25.85
N GLY A 271 -12.66 -2.81 25.97
CA GLY A 271 -11.77 -3.30 24.93
C GLY A 271 -12.49 -4.20 23.92
N GLY A 272 -11.76 -4.64 22.90
CA GLY A 272 -12.24 -5.60 21.89
C GLY A 272 -12.67 -4.97 20.56
N LYS A 273 -12.84 -3.65 20.51
CA LYS A 273 -13.02 -2.88 19.28
C LYS A 273 -12.03 -1.70 19.27
N SER A 274 -11.70 -1.18 18.11
CA SER A 274 -10.86 0.03 17.99
C SER A 274 -11.54 1.21 18.71
N LYS A 275 -10.76 1.99 19.47
CA LYS A 275 -11.23 3.22 20.09
C LYS A 275 -11.65 4.26 19.05
N ALA A 276 -11.27 4.09 17.78
CA ALA A 276 -11.77 4.89 16.68
C ALA A 276 -13.30 4.79 16.48
N GLN A 277 -13.93 3.70 16.91
CA GLN A 277 -15.38 3.51 16.81
C GLN A 277 -16.17 4.16 17.96
N LEU A 278 -15.48 4.79 18.93
CA LEU A 278 -16.13 5.52 20.01
C LEU A 278 -16.73 6.84 19.51
N LEU A 279 -17.78 7.31 20.17
CA LEU A 279 -18.45 8.56 19.80
C LEU A 279 -17.47 9.75 19.88
N GLY A 280 -17.33 10.49 18.78
CA GLY A 280 -16.41 11.62 18.65
C GLY A 280 -14.94 11.22 18.42
N PHE A 281 -14.65 9.93 18.26
CA PHE A 281 -13.34 9.43 17.86
C PHE A 281 -13.35 9.14 16.35
N TYR A 282 -12.16 9.13 15.75
CA TYR A 282 -11.89 8.53 14.44
C TYR A 282 -10.40 8.16 14.40
N ASN A 283 -9.99 7.27 13.49
CA ASN A 283 -8.59 6.85 13.38
C ASN A 283 -7.79 7.79 12.45
N PRO A 284 -6.82 8.57 12.96
CA PRO A 284 -5.99 9.43 12.12
C PRO A 284 -4.89 8.64 11.37
N CYS A 285 -4.73 7.34 11.65
CA CYS A 285 -3.67 6.47 11.13
C CYS A 285 -4.12 5.53 9.99
N LEU A 286 -5.35 5.64 9.46
CA LEU A 286 -5.99 4.63 8.57
C LEU A 286 -5.20 4.23 7.30
N GLY A 287 -4.18 4.98 6.86
CA GLY A 287 -3.30 4.54 5.78
C GLY A 287 -1.82 4.67 6.10
N LYS A 288 -1.47 4.63 7.38
CA LYS A 288 -0.13 4.26 7.84
C LYS A 288 -0.22 2.89 8.51
N PRO A 289 -0.30 1.78 7.74
CA PRO A 289 -0.44 0.43 8.31
C PRO A 289 0.73 0.04 9.24
N CYS A 290 1.87 0.74 9.14
CA CYS A 290 3.03 0.54 10.03
C CYS A 290 2.92 1.27 11.39
N VAL A 291 1.85 2.02 11.65
CA VAL A 291 1.68 2.80 12.89
C VAL A 291 0.30 2.52 13.48
N GLN A 292 0.29 1.96 14.67
CA GLN A 292 -0.95 1.72 15.42
C GLN A 292 -1.29 2.98 16.24
N PRO A 293 -2.58 3.36 16.32
CA PRO A 293 -2.99 4.48 17.16
C PRO A 293 -2.91 4.11 18.64
N GLU A 294 -2.58 5.08 19.47
CA GLU A 294 -2.54 4.97 20.92
C GLU A 294 -3.41 6.07 21.54
N LEU A 295 -3.88 5.83 22.77
CA LEU A 295 -4.64 6.78 23.57
C LEU A 295 -3.81 7.25 24.75
N TYR A 296 -3.47 8.52 24.74
CA TYR A 296 -2.86 9.23 25.86
C TYR A 296 -3.93 9.89 26.71
N ILE A 297 -3.86 9.75 28.03
CA ILE A 297 -4.78 10.37 28.98
C ILE A 297 -4.00 10.96 30.15
N ARG A 298 -4.24 12.24 30.43
CA ARG A 298 -3.86 12.92 31.65
C ARG A 298 -5.13 13.33 32.39
N TYR A 299 -5.29 12.84 33.61
CA TYR A 299 -6.47 13.06 34.43
C TYR A 299 -6.09 13.51 35.84
N GLN A 300 -7.02 14.18 36.49
CA GLN A 300 -6.95 14.60 37.87
C GLN A 300 -7.96 13.79 38.69
N LEU A 301 -7.53 13.30 39.84
CA LEU A 301 -8.40 12.71 40.84
C LEU A 301 -8.12 13.39 42.18
N ALA A 302 -9.14 14.04 42.75
CA ALA A 302 -8.97 14.96 43.86
C ALA A 302 -7.86 16.00 43.59
N SER A 303 -6.76 15.98 44.34
CA SER A 303 -5.64 16.92 44.19
C SER A 303 -4.47 16.39 43.36
N TRP A 304 -4.55 15.15 42.86
CA TRP A 304 -3.42 14.47 42.22
C TRP A 304 -3.64 14.30 40.72
N VAL A 305 -2.58 14.50 39.94
CA VAL A 305 -2.58 14.38 38.48
C VAL A 305 -1.82 13.14 38.06
N TYR A 306 -2.47 12.34 37.21
CA TYR A 306 -1.95 11.09 36.69
C TYR A 306 -1.91 11.10 35.16
N GLU A 307 -0.99 10.32 34.60
CA GLU A 307 -0.83 10.15 33.16
C GLU A 307 -0.65 8.67 32.80
N ILE A 308 -1.32 8.28 31.71
CA ILE A 308 -1.34 6.92 31.20
C ILE A 308 -1.45 6.94 29.68
N THR A 309 -0.71 6.06 29.02
CA THR A 309 -0.81 5.74 27.60
C THR A 309 -1.31 4.32 27.44
N VAL A 310 -2.25 4.11 26.52
CA VAL A 310 -2.90 2.82 26.31
C VAL A 310 -3.08 2.54 24.82
N ASP A 311 -2.87 1.31 24.41
CA ASP A 311 -3.01 0.85 23.02
C ASP A 311 -4.47 0.91 22.53
N ASP A 312 -4.72 0.93 21.23
CA ASP A 312 -6.06 1.11 20.64
C ASP A 312 -7.12 0.13 21.19
N ILE A 313 -6.82 -1.16 21.23
CA ILE A 313 -7.81 -2.20 21.58
C ILE A 313 -7.84 -2.46 23.09
N GLU A 314 -6.83 -1.98 23.83
CA GLU A 314 -6.69 -2.28 25.25
C GLU A 314 -7.77 -1.57 26.09
N PRO A 315 -8.49 -2.29 26.97
CA PRO A 315 -9.50 -1.71 27.84
C PRO A 315 -8.86 -0.74 28.85
N VAL A 316 -9.57 0.35 29.16
CA VAL A 316 -9.10 1.37 30.12
C VAL A 316 -10.09 1.51 31.24
N ARG A 317 -9.63 1.39 32.48
CA ARG A 317 -10.38 1.80 33.66
C ARG A 317 -9.56 2.80 34.46
N LEU A 318 -10.07 4.01 34.62
CA LEU A 318 -9.48 5.03 35.46
C LEU A 318 -10.31 5.19 36.74
N PRO A 319 -9.67 5.37 37.91
CA PRO A 319 -8.22 5.42 38.13
C PRO A 319 -7.53 4.07 37.91
N SER A 320 -6.39 4.07 37.22
CA SER A 320 -5.61 2.87 36.90
C SER A 320 -4.36 2.78 37.77
N HIS A 321 -3.99 1.57 38.18
CA HIS A 321 -2.73 1.29 38.88
C HIS A 321 -1.50 1.47 37.98
N ARG A 322 -1.68 1.43 36.65
CA ARG A 322 -0.62 1.67 35.65
C ARG A 322 -0.34 3.16 35.43
N ALA A 323 -1.18 4.04 35.97
CA ALA A 323 -1.04 5.47 35.76
C ALA A 323 0.13 6.02 36.57
N THR A 324 0.95 6.83 35.92
CA THR A 324 2.09 7.51 36.54
C THR A 324 1.62 8.78 37.23
N LEU A 325 2.02 8.99 38.48
CA LEU A 325 1.73 10.23 39.20
C LEU A 325 2.69 11.32 38.73
N ILE A 326 2.14 12.43 38.20
CA ILE A 326 2.95 13.58 37.77
C ILE A 326 3.19 14.54 38.94
N GLY A 327 2.13 14.81 39.73
CA GLY A 327 2.18 15.81 40.79
C GLY A 327 0.81 16.14 41.35
N ASN A 328 0.73 17.24 42.09
CA ASN A 328 -0.52 17.80 42.60
C ASN A 328 -0.84 19.15 41.93
N THR A 329 -2.13 19.48 41.85
CA THR A 329 -2.63 20.78 41.36
C THR A 329 -2.66 21.84 42.44
#